data_AF-A0A9P6MJW7-F1
#
_entry.id   AF-A0A9P6MJW7-F1
#
_cell.length_a   1.000
_cell.length_b   1.000
_cell.length_c   1.000
_cell.angle_alpha   90.00
_cell.angle_beta   90.00
_cell.angle_gamma   90.00
#
_symmetry.space_group_name_H-M   'P 1'
#
loop_
_entity.id
_entity.type
_entity.pdbx_description
1 polymer ?
#
loop_
_entity_poly.entity_id
_entity_poly.type
_entity_poly.pdbx_seq_one_letter_code
_entity_poly.pdbx_strand_id
1 'polypeptide(L)'
;VEYRVWNPFRSKVAAGVLGGVDNIHIAPGKKVLYLGGASGTTVSHVADIVGPEGLVYAVEFSHRSGRDLINMAKKRTNVIPIIEDARHPHKYRMLVGMVDVIFADVAQPDQSRIVGINAHHFLKNNGHVVISIKANCIDSTVDAATVFAGEIPKLQEQRIKPQEQLTLEPFERDHALVVGNLGSDPLQLWAMRVGPPPTSESSKSKESTPASSASTTSAPNEANAPSTPLEPHVEFLIDDTLNSKVLELLSTNLPSTFITTPSLATRTLGIKLPYLVFLVKNLGKYWSFEVTILDDRGEKRRFRASNFQTTTRVKPYITTMPLRMDPGWNQIQLNLADYTKRAYGTTYMETQRITVHANCRIRRIYFSDRLVQESDLPAEFKLYLPVVK
;
A
#
# COMPACT_ATOMS: atom_id res chain seq x y z
N VAL A 1 -23.79 27.95 -18.20
CA VAL A 1 -22.63 27.03 -18.26
C VAL A 1 -22.31 26.82 -19.72
N GLU A 2 -21.12 27.21 -20.17
CA GLU A 2 -20.65 26.98 -21.55
C GLU A 2 -19.88 25.66 -21.59
N TYR A 3 -20.18 24.80 -22.56
CA TYR A 3 -19.55 23.48 -22.71
C TYR A 3 -18.54 23.50 -23.85
N ARG A 4 -17.44 22.75 -23.70
CA ARG A 4 -16.37 22.65 -24.69
C ARG A 4 -16.29 21.24 -25.25
N VAL A 5 -16.14 21.12 -26.57
CA VAL A 5 -15.90 19.84 -27.23
C VAL A 5 -14.46 19.38 -26.94
N TRP A 6 -14.31 18.15 -26.49
CA TRP A 6 -13.00 17.53 -26.28
C TRP A 6 -12.69 16.56 -27.40
N ASN A 7 -11.66 16.87 -28.20
CA ASN A 7 -11.30 16.06 -29.36
C ASN A 7 -10.41 14.86 -28.95
N PRO A 8 -10.86 13.61 -29.13
CA PRO A 8 -10.09 12.41 -28.76
C PRO A 8 -8.82 12.21 -29.63
N PHE A 9 -8.77 12.72 -30.85
CA PHE A 9 -7.58 12.66 -31.71
C PHE A 9 -6.46 13.62 -31.29
N ARG A 10 -6.72 14.53 -30.35
CA ARG A 10 -5.74 15.50 -29.84
C ARG A 10 -5.43 15.30 -28.36
N SER A 11 -6.12 14.39 -27.69
CA SER A 11 -6.03 14.23 -26.25
C SER A 11 -6.17 12.78 -25.84
N LYS A 12 -5.08 12.23 -25.31
CA LYS A 12 -4.98 10.84 -24.88
C LYS A 12 -5.94 10.52 -23.74
N VAL A 13 -6.20 11.51 -22.87
CA VAL A 13 -7.22 11.38 -21.83
C VAL A 13 -8.60 11.20 -22.45
N ALA A 14 -8.98 12.04 -23.42
CA ALA A 14 -10.27 11.93 -24.09
C ALA A 14 -10.42 10.63 -24.88
N ALA A 15 -9.35 10.18 -25.55
CA ALA A 15 -9.30 8.88 -26.21
C ALA A 15 -9.53 7.74 -25.20
N GLY A 16 -8.91 7.81 -24.01
CA GLY A 16 -9.12 6.84 -22.94
C GLY A 16 -10.55 6.84 -22.39
N VAL A 17 -11.14 8.01 -22.16
CA VAL A 17 -12.56 8.12 -21.72
C VAL A 17 -13.49 7.47 -22.75
N LEU A 18 -13.29 7.77 -24.04
CA LEU A 18 -14.15 7.27 -25.11
C LEU A 18 -13.89 5.78 -25.41
N GLY A 19 -12.65 5.32 -25.24
CA GLY A 19 -12.27 3.92 -25.34
C GLY A 19 -12.74 3.05 -24.18
N GLY A 20 -13.36 3.65 -23.15
CA GLY A 20 -14.05 2.91 -22.09
C GLY A 20 -13.22 2.64 -20.84
N VAL A 21 -12.25 3.51 -20.50
CA VAL A 21 -11.57 3.41 -19.21
C VAL A 21 -12.57 3.56 -18.06
N ASP A 22 -12.61 2.59 -17.15
CA ASP A 22 -13.59 2.56 -16.05
C ASP A 22 -13.47 3.80 -15.16
N ASN A 23 -12.25 4.16 -14.76
CA ASN A 23 -12.01 5.33 -13.92
C ASN A 23 -10.63 5.96 -14.15
N ILE A 24 -10.60 7.16 -14.72
CA ILE A 24 -9.37 7.97 -14.86
C ILE A 24 -8.99 8.65 -13.54
N HIS A 25 -9.87 8.58 -12.54
CA HIS A 25 -9.72 9.16 -11.20
C HIS A 25 -9.59 10.68 -11.14
N ILE A 26 -9.59 11.39 -12.28
CA ILE A 26 -9.73 12.84 -12.36
C ILE A 26 -11.20 13.20 -12.12
N ALA A 27 -11.47 13.89 -11.01
CA ALA A 27 -12.82 14.22 -10.57
C ALA A 27 -12.86 15.67 -10.03
N PRO A 28 -14.06 16.27 -9.95
CA PRO A 28 -14.23 17.60 -9.35
C PRO A 28 -13.61 17.68 -7.95
N GLY A 29 -12.90 18.77 -7.66
CA GLY A 29 -12.27 19.04 -6.36
C GLY A 29 -10.92 18.35 -6.11
N LYS A 30 -10.46 17.47 -7.02
CA LYS A 30 -9.18 16.77 -6.86
C LYS A 30 -7.98 17.62 -7.25
N LYS A 31 -6.80 17.26 -6.72
CA LYS A 31 -5.52 17.84 -7.12
C LYS A 31 -4.82 16.90 -8.10
N VAL A 32 -4.50 17.40 -9.30
CA VAL A 32 -3.87 16.63 -10.37
C VAL A 32 -2.48 17.18 -10.67
N LEU A 33 -1.48 16.30 -10.74
CA LEU A 33 -0.16 16.62 -11.27
C LEU A 33 -0.07 16.08 -12.71
N TYR A 34 0.06 16.98 -13.67
CA TYR A 34 0.17 16.68 -15.08
C TYR A 34 1.64 16.78 -15.51
N LEU A 35 2.25 15.67 -15.89
CA LEU A 35 3.62 15.60 -16.38
C LEU A 35 3.62 15.63 -17.92
N GLY A 36 4.21 16.66 -18.51
CA GLY A 36 4.23 16.86 -19.97
C GLY A 36 3.06 17.71 -20.47
N GLY A 37 2.83 18.88 -19.86
CA GLY A 37 1.69 19.75 -20.17
C GLY A 37 1.67 20.36 -21.58
N ALA A 38 2.80 20.34 -22.29
CA ALA A 38 3.02 20.94 -23.61
C ALA A 38 2.39 22.35 -23.72
N SER A 39 1.62 22.63 -24.78
CA SER A 39 0.93 23.92 -24.95
C SER A 39 -0.37 24.05 -24.12
N GLY A 40 -0.72 23.06 -23.30
CA GLY A 40 -1.86 23.13 -22.37
C GLY A 40 -3.22 22.81 -22.97
N THR A 41 -3.30 22.21 -24.17
CA THR A 41 -4.57 21.83 -24.81
C THR A 41 -5.37 20.86 -23.94
N THR A 42 -4.78 19.71 -23.58
CA THR A 42 -5.39 18.71 -22.68
C THR A 42 -5.49 19.23 -21.25
N VAL A 43 -4.45 19.92 -20.75
CA VAL A 43 -4.43 20.50 -19.40
C VAL A 43 -5.63 21.41 -19.17
N SER A 44 -6.04 22.18 -20.18
CA SER A 44 -7.22 23.05 -20.08
C SER A 44 -8.52 22.28 -19.84
N HIS A 45 -8.69 21.11 -20.46
CA HIS A 45 -9.88 20.28 -20.26
C HIS A 45 -9.84 19.57 -18.90
N VAL A 46 -8.67 19.09 -18.48
CA VAL A 46 -8.48 18.52 -17.13
C VAL A 46 -8.80 19.56 -16.06
N ALA A 47 -8.37 20.81 -16.24
CA ALA A 47 -8.69 21.91 -15.34
C ALA A 47 -10.21 22.19 -15.30
N ASP A 48 -10.89 22.15 -16.44
CA ASP A 48 -12.34 22.36 -16.50
C ASP A 48 -13.10 21.21 -15.78
N ILE A 49 -12.61 19.96 -15.82
CA ILE A 49 -13.21 18.79 -15.13
C ILE A 49 -13.02 18.85 -13.62
N VAL A 50 -11.80 19.21 -13.19
CA VAL A 50 -11.45 19.34 -11.78
C VAL A 50 -12.20 20.50 -11.11
N GLY A 51 -12.56 21.52 -11.89
CA GLY A 51 -13.36 22.65 -11.43
C GLY A 51 -12.56 23.65 -10.58
N PRO A 52 -13.25 24.62 -9.97
CA PRO A 52 -12.62 25.73 -9.24
C PRO A 52 -12.05 25.32 -7.88
N GLU A 53 -12.56 24.26 -7.26
CA GLU A 53 -12.09 23.79 -5.95
C GLU A 53 -10.83 22.92 -6.03
N GLY A 54 -10.58 22.31 -7.18
CA GLY A 54 -9.39 21.51 -7.41
C GLY A 54 -8.29 22.29 -8.13
N LEU A 55 -7.11 21.66 -8.23
CA LEU A 55 -5.90 22.29 -8.75
C LEU A 55 -5.20 21.37 -9.73
N VAL A 56 -4.67 21.94 -10.81
CA VAL A 56 -3.86 21.21 -11.79
C VAL A 56 -2.46 21.81 -11.83
N TYR A 57 -1.47 21.02 -11.41
CA TYR A 57 -0.05 21.37 -11.54
C TYR A 57 0.44 20.85 -12.88
N ALA A 58 0.80 21.73 -13.81
CA ALA A 58 1.24 21.34 -15.14
C ALA A 58 2.76 21.52 -15.28
N VAL A 59 3.49 20.40 -15.31
CA VAL A 59 4.96 20.39 -15.44
C VAL A 59 5.32 20.27 -16.91
N GLU A 60 6.17 21.18 -17.38
CA GLU A 60 6.66 21.20 -18.75
C GLU A 60 8.14 21.62 -18.80
N PHE A 61 8.94 20.92 -19.61
CA PHE A 61 10.36 21.21 -19.72
C PHE A 61 10.66 22.31 -20.75
N SER A 62 9.92 22.34 -21.86
CA SER A 62 10.19 23.26 -22.97
C SER A 62 9.77 24.69 -22.63
N HIS A 63 10.70 25.65 -22.72
CA HIS A 63 10.37 27.07 -22.55
C HIS A 63 9.40 27.62 -23.61
N ARG A 64 9.42 27.09 -24.84
CA ARG A 64 8.50 27.54 -25.90
C ARG A 64 7.07 27.14 -25.56
N SER A 65 6.85 25.85 -25.32
CA SER A 65 5.54 25.32 -24.92
C SER A 65 5.10 25.87 -23.57
N GLY A 66 6.05 26.09 -22.65
CA GLY A 66 5.82 26.72 -21.36
C GLY A 66 5.27 28.15 -21.45
N ARG A 67 5.67 28.94 -22.45
CA ARG A 67 5.06 30.27 -22.68
C ARG A 67 3.58 30.17 -23.03
N ASP A 68 3.22 29.21 -23.88
CA ASP A 68 1.81 28.96 -24.24
C ASP A 68 1.02 28.46 -23.03
N LEU A 69 1.62 27.55 -22.24
CA LEU A 69 1.04 27.05 -21.00
C LEU A 69 0.80 28.17 -19.97
N ILE A 70 1.75 29.09 -19.80
CA ILE A 70 1.58 30.28 -18.95
C ILE A 70 0.45 31.16 -19.46
N ASN A 71 0.37 31.41 -20.77
CA ASN A 71 -0.70 32.22 -21.36
C ASN A 71 -2.08 31.59 -21.17
N MET A 72 -2.16 30.25 -21.20
CA MET A 72 -3.37 29.51 -20.88
C MET A 72 -3.71 29.60 -19.38
N ALA A 73 -2.72 29.43 -18.50
CA ALA A 73 -2.89 29.54 -17.05
C ALA A 73 -3.31 30.95 -16.59
N LYS A 74 -2.92 32.01 -17.31
CA LYS A 74 -3.44 33.38 -17.03
C LYS A 74 -4.96 33.47 -17.13
N LYS A 75 -5.58 32.65 -18.00
CA LYS A 75 -7.05 32.62 -18.17
C LYS A 75 -7.72 31.66 -17.19
N ARG A 76 -6.98 30.73 -16.56
CA ARG A 76 -7.49 29.68 -15.68
C ARG A 76 -6.74 29.67 -14.36
N THR A 77 -7.39 30.17 -13.32
CA THR A 77 -6.80 30.32 -11.98
C THR A 77 -6.49 29.00 -11.28
N ASN A 78 -7.10 27.90 -11.71
CA ASN A 78 -6.89 26.56 -11.15
C ASN A 78 -5.71 25.79 -11.77
N VAL A 79 -4.97 26.39 -12.72
CA VAL A 79 -3.78 25.79 -13.34
C VAL A 79 -2.51 26.50 -12.86
N ILE A 80 -1.58 25.73 -12.31
CA ILE A 80 -0.26 26.20 -11.89
C ILE A 80 0.78 25.68 -12.89
N PRO A 81 1.32 26.54 -13.79
CA PRO A 81 2.34 26.14 -14.75
C PRO A 81 3.72 26.08 -14.09
N ILE A 82 4.42 24.97 -14.26
CA ILE A 82 5.75 24.72 -13.71
C ILE A 82 6.69 24.41 -14.87
N ILE A 83 7.62 25.31 -15.17
CA ILE A 83 8.61 25.14 -16.25
C ILE A 83 9.88 24.55 -15.66
N GLU A 84 9.90 23.24 -15.46
CA GLU A 84 11.03 22.49 -14.90
C GLU A 84 11.07 21.06 -15.46
N ASP A 85 12.21 20.39 -15.28
CA ASP A 85 12.38 19.00 -15.68
C ASP A 85 11.70 18.03 -14.70
N ALA A 86 10.74 17.24 -15.20
CA ALA A 86 10.01 16.24 -14.43
C ALA A 86 10.91 15.16 -13.80
N ARG A 87 12.14 14.96 -14.31
CA ARG A 87 13.14 14.03 -13.74
C ARG A 87 13.67 14.47 -12.38
N HIS A 88 13.52 15.74 -12.03
CA HIS A 88 14.11 16.37 -10.85
C HIS A 88 13.05 17.04 -9.95
N PRO A 89 12.15 16.26 -9.32
CA PRO A 89 11.04 16.81 -8.52
C PRO A 89 11.47 17.62 -7.30
N HIS A 90 12.71 17.48 -6.84
CA HIS A 90 13.27 18.31 -5.77
C HIS A 90 13.30 19.80 -6.12
N LYS A 91 13.43 20.16 -7.41
CA LYS A 91 13.50 21.57 -7.86
C LYS A 91 12.20 22.32 -7.67
N TYR A 92 11.07 21.66 -7.94
CA TYR A 92 9.73 22.25 -7.81
C TYR A 92 8.94 21.72 -6.61
N ARG A 93 9.61 21.02 -5.69
CA ARG A 93 9.01 20.49 -4.46
C ARG A 93 8.31 21.56 -3.63
N MET A 94 8.83 22.78 -3.65
CA MET A 94 8.24 23.90 -2.89
C MET A 94 6.92 24.41 -3.48
N LEU A 95 6.64 24.11 -4.75
CA LEU A 95 5.46 24.61 -5.47
C LEU A 95 4.30 23.61 -5.45
N VAL A 96 4.59 22.31 -5.37
CA VAL A 96 3.60 21.24 -5.51
C VAL A 96 3.28 20.63 -4.15
N GLY A 97 2.01 20.75 -3.74
CA GLY A 97 1.48 20.04 -2.56
C GLY A 97 1.13 18.57 -2.88
N MET A 98 0.63 17.84 -1.87
CA MET A 98 0.16 16.47 -2.07
C MET A 98 -1.00 16.41 -3.08
N VAL A 99 -0.87 15.56 -4.09
CA VAL A 99 -1.84 15.37 -5.19
C VAL A 99 -2.58 14.05 -5.08
N ASP A 100 -3.79 13.99 -5.65
CA ASP A 100 -4.65 12.81 -5.65
C ASP A 100 -4.40 11.92 -6.87
N VAL A 101 -4.05 12.54 -8.01
CA VAL A 101 -3.82 11.85 -9.28
C VAL A 101 -2.60 12.42 -10.00
N ILE A 102 -1.77 11.55 -10.56
CA ILE A 102 -0.72 11.92 -11.51
C ILE A 102 -1.16 11.47 -12.90
N PHE A 103 -1.14 12.38 -13.87
CA PHE A 103 -1.27 12.05 -15.29
C PHE A 103 0.08 12.27 -15.98
N ALA A 104 0.58 11.25 -16.68
CA ALA A 104 1.88 11.29 -17.32
C ALA A 104 1.78 11.11 -18.84
N ASP A 105 2.10 12.17 -19.59
CA ASP A 105 2.17 12.22 -21.05
C ASP A 105 3.59 12.58 -21.51
N VAL A 106 4.57 11.93 -20.91
CA VAL A 106 5.99 12.16 -21.20
C VAL A 106 6.46 11.11 -22.19
N ALA A 107 6.92 11.56 -23.36
CA ALA A 107 7.47 10.71 -24.41
C ALA A 107 8.98 10.46 -24.22
N GLN A 108 9.36 9.80 -23.13
CA GLN A 108 10.76 9.46 -22.83
C GLN A 108 10.91 7.96 -22.52
N PRO A 109 12.04 7.33 -22.86
CA PRO A 109 12.26 5.90 -22.57
C PRO A 109 12.34 5.61 -21.06
N ASP A 110 12.69 6.59 -20.23
CA ASP A 110 12.73 6.49 -18.77
C ASP A 110 11.43 6.93 -18.08
N GLN A 111 10.28 6.85 -18.78
CA GLN A 111 8.96 7.29 -18.29
C GLN A 111 8.58 6.65 -16.95
N SER A 112 8.69 5.33 -16.80
CA SER A 112 8.38 4.62 -15.55
C SER A 112 9.13 5.18 -14.34
N ARG A 113 10.41 5.53 -14.50
CA ARG A 113 11.23 6.12 -13.44
C ARG A 113 10.76 7.54 -13.11
N ILE A 114 10.46 8.36 -14.11
CA ILE A 114 9.98 9.74 -13.93
C ILE A 114 8.67 9.73 -13.14
N VAL A 115 7.74 8.86 -13.54
CA VAL A 115 6.45 8.71 -12.87
C VAL A 115 6.64 8.21 -11.44
N GLY A 116 7.49 7.20 -11.22
CA GLY A 116 7.78 6.66 -9.90
C GLY A 116 8.34 7.71 -8.92
N ILE A 117 9.35 8.49 -9.34
CA ILE A 117 9.93 9.53 -8.48
C ILE A 117 8.88 10.61 -8.19
N ASN A 118 8.09 11.05 -9.17
CA ASN A 118 7.03 12.03 -8.94
C ASN A 118 5.93 11.50 -7.99
N ALA A 119 5.55 10.23 -8.16
CA ALA A 119 4.58 9.58 -7.29
C ALA A 119 5.07 9.52 -5.85
N HIS A 120 6.33 9.14 -5.62
CA HIS A 120 6.90 9.10 -4.27
C HIS A 120 7.03 10.47 -3.60
N HIS A 121 7.14 11.56 -4.38
CA HIS A 121 7.28 12.91 -3.84
C HIS A 121 5.94 13.59 -3.56
N PHE A 122 4.93 13.40 -4.42
CA PHE A 122 3.72 14.22 -4.40
C PHE A 122 2.43 13.44 -4.29
N LEU A 123 2.38 12.17 -4.68
CA LEU A 123 1.12 11.42 -4.70
C LEU A 123 0.75 10.97 -3.29
N LYS A 124 -0.52 11.17 -2.91
CA LYS A 124 -1.06 10.65 -1.66
C LYS A 124 -1.05 9.12 -1.66
N ASN A 125 -1.05 8.53 -0.47
CA ASN A 125 -1.25 7.09 -0.32
C ASN A 125 -2.62 6.71 -0.91
N ASN A 126 -2.66 5.59 -1.67
CA ASN A 126 -3.81 5.18 -2.47
C ASN A 126 -4.21 6.17 -3.58
N GLY A 127 -3.33 7.12 -3.91
CA GLY A 127 -3.50 7.99 -5.06
C GLY A 127 -3.31 7.23 -6.37
N HIS A 128 -3.85 7.78 -7.45
CA HIS A 128 -3.85 7.11 -8.74
C HIS A 128 -2.83 7.71 -9.70
N VAL A 129 -2.30 6.87 -10.57
CA VAL A 129 -1.37 7.23 -11.63
C VAL A 129 -1.98 6.78 -12.94
N VAL A 130 -2.06 7.69 -13.90
CA VAL A 130 -2.50 7.40 -15.25
C VAL A 130 -1.34 7.70 -16.19
N ILE A 131 -0.86 6.69 -16.88
CA ILE A 131 0.34 6.76 -17.73
C ILE A 131 -0.08 6.53 -19.17
N SER A 132 0.28 7.47 -20.02
CA SER A 132 0.17 7.29 -21.46
C SER A 132 1.49 6.75 -22.01
N ILE A 133 1.50 5.47 -22.37
CA ILE A 133 2.66 4.79 -22.93
C ILE A 133 2.60 4.87 -24.45
N LYS A 134 3.67 5.38 -25.06
CA LYS A 134 3.88 5.40 -26.51
C LYS A 134 5.00 4.42 -26.86
N ALA A 135 4.65 3.28 -27.47
CA ALA A 135 5.62 2.22 -27.73
C ALA A 135 6.83 2.72 -28.55
N ASN A 136 6.54 3.47 -29.62
CA ASN A 136 7.55 4.03 -30.54
C ASN A 136 8.56 4.99 -29.89
N CYS A 137 8.28 5.56 -28.72
CA CYS A 137 9.22 6.43 -28.00
C CYS A 137 10.09 5.69 -26.98
N ILE A 138 9.73 4.46 -26.63
CA ILE A 138 10.50 3.60 -25.72
C ILE A 138 11.43 2.73 -26.56
N ASP A 139 10.88 1.96 -27.49
CA ASP A 139 11.63 1.12 -28.41
C ASP A 139 10.83 0.98 -29.73
N SER A 140 11.40 1.47 -30.83
CA SER A 140 10.78 1.41 -32.16
C SER A 140 11.09 0.12 -32.91
N THR A 141 11.93 -0.75 -32.36
CA THR A 141 12.36 -2.00 -33.02
C THR A 141 11.50 -3.20 -32.65
N VAL A 142 10.73 -3.09 -31.56
CA VAL A 142 9.94 -4.17 -30.98
C VAL A 142 8.44 -3.84 -31.11
N ASP A 143 7.61 -4.87 -31.21
CA ASP A 143 6.17 -4.73 -31.24
C ASP A 143 5.60 -4.06 -29.97
N ALA A 144 4.54 -3.27 -30.14
CA ALA A 144 3.97 -2.44 -29.09
C ALA A 144 3.48 -3.25 -27.88
N ALA A 145 2.90 -4.43 -28.12
CA ALA A 145 2.43 -5.31 -27.04
C ALA A 145 3.58 -5.76 -26.11
N THR A 146 4.77 -5.99 -26.68
CA THR A 146 5.96 -6.39 -25.91
C THR A 146 6.50 -5.22 -25.11
N VAL A 147 6.48 -4.00 -25.66
CA VAL A 147 6.87 -2.79 -24.93
C VAL A 147 5.95 -2.54 -23.74
N PHE A 148 4.63 -2.69 -23.92
CA PHE A 148 3.67 -2.55 -22.82
C PHE A 148 3.89 -3.59 -21.72
N ALA A 149 4.12 -4.86 -22.10
CA ALA A 149 4.44 -5.92 -21.16
C ALA A 149 5.76 -5.67 -20.40
N GLY A 150 6.74 -5.01 -21.02
CA GLY A 150 8.00 -4.63 -20.39
C GLY A 150 7.90 -3.43 -19.44
N GLU A 151 6.93 -2.54 -19.62
CA GLU A 151 6.71 -1.39 -18.73
C GLU A 151 5.97 -1.78 -17.44
N ILE A 152 5.07 -2.75 -17.48
CA ILE A 152 4.31 -3.18 -16.29
C ILE A 152 5.22 -3.59 -15.10
N PRO A 153 6.24 -4.45 -15.28
CA PRO A 153 7.18 -4.79 -14.20
C PRO A 153 7.91 -3.56 -13.65
N LYS A 154 8.32 -2.61 -14.51
CA LYS A 154 9.00 -1.38 -14.08
C LYS A 154 8.10 -0.52 -13.21
N LEU A 155 6.80 -0.45 -13.51
CA LEU A 155 5.82 0.24 -12.66
C LEU A 155 5.63 -0.47 -11.32
N GLN A 156 5.60 -1.80 -11.33
CA GLN A 156 5.53 -2.61 -10.11
C GLN A 156 6.78 -2.42 -9.23
N GLU A 157 7.97 -2.31 -9.81
CA GLU A 157 9.21 -1.96 -9.10
C GLU A 157 9.11 -0.58 -8.42
N GLN A 158 8.44 0.38 -9.07
CA GLN A 158 8.14 1.70 -8.51
C GLN A 158 6.92 1.70 -7.56
N ARG A 159 6.42 0.51 -7.16
CA ARG A 159 5.30 0.32 -6.22
C ARG A 159 3.96 0.85 -6.73
N ILE A 160 3.82 0.97 -8.04
CA ILE A 160 2.56 1.32 -8.70
C ILE A 160 1.91 0.01 -9.13
N LYS A 161 0.76 -0.31 -8.53
CA LYS A 161 -0.01 -1.50 -8.91
C LYS A 161 -0.88 -1.16 -10.12
N PRO A 162 -0.65 -1.76 -11.29
CA PRO A 162 -1.53 -1.56 -12.45
C PRO A 162 -2.92 -2.14 -12.15
N GLN A 163 -3.96 -1.40 -12.50
CA GLN A 163 -5.36 -1.81 -12.35
C GLN A 163 -5.98 -2.12 -13.71
N GLU A 164 -5.72 -1.25 -14.68
CA GLU A 164 -6.35 -1.30 -15.99
C GLU A 164 -5.34 -0.88 -17.05
N GLN A 165 -5.43 -1.52 -18.22
CA GLN A 165 -4.67 -1.16 -19.41
C GLN A 165 -5.64 -1.12 -20.59
N LEU A 166 -5.62 -0.01 -21.33
CA LEU A 166 -6.44 0.19 -22.51
C LEU A 166 -5.57 0.64 -23.68
N THR A 167 -5.72 0.03 -24.84
CA THR A 167 -5.13 0.54 -26.09
C THR A 167 -5.98 1.66 -26.67
N LEU A 168 -5.36 2.73 -27.17
CA LEU A 168 -6.07 3.93 -27.64
C LEU A 168 -6.49 3.87 -29.12
N GLU A 169 -6.57 2.67 -29.71
CA GLU A 169 -7.07 2.50 -31.08
C GLU A 169 -8.60 2.68 -31.10
N PRO A 170 -9.17 3.44 -32.07
CA PRO A 170 -8.59 3.89 -33.34
C PRO A 170 -7.98 5.31 -33.34
N PHE A 171 -7.88 6.00 -32.19
CA PHE A 171 -7.48 7.41 -32.12
C PHE A 171 -5.98 7.62 -32.29
N GLU A 172 -5.18 6.83 -31.56
CA GLU A 172 -3.71 6.86 -31.63
C GLU A 172 -3.18 5.44 -31.77
N ARG A 173 -2.40 5.19 -32.83
CA ARG A 173 -1.72 3.90 -33.06
C ARG A 173 -0.55 3.73 -32.09
N ASP A 174 -0.28 2.50 -31.67
CA ASP A 174 0.83 2.12 -30.77
C ASP A 174 0.85 2.88 -29.43
N HIS A 175 -0.32 3.32 -28.96
CA HIS A 175 -0.49 3.97 -27.66
C HIS A 175 -1.37 3.13 -26.74
N ALA A 176 -0.98 3.07 -25.48
CA ALA A 176 -1.77 2.48 -24.41
C ALA A 176 -1.84 3.41 -23.21
N LEU A 177 -3.02 3.48 -22.60
CA LEU A 177 -3.23 4.11 -21.31
C LEU A 177 -3.19 3.03 -20.24
N VAL A 178 -2.35 3.22 -19.22
CA VAL A 178 -2.26 2.35 -18.05
C VAL A 178 -2.70 3.14 -16.84
N VAL A 179 -3.74 2.66 -16.15
CA VAL A 179 -4.18 3.18 -14.87
C VAL A 179 -3.61 2.30 -13.78
N GLY A 180 -2.92 2.91 -12.83
CA GLY A 180 -2.34 2.27 -11.67
C GLY A 180 -2.71 3.01 -10.39
N ASN A 181 -2.63 2.29 -9.28
CA ASN A 181 -2.75 2.86 -7.95
C ASN A 181 -1.38 2.81 -7.28
N LEU A 182 -0.95 3.91 -6.66
CA LEU A 182 0.14 3.89 -5.70
C LEU A 182 -0.37 3.23 -4.42
N GLY A 183 -0.45 1.91 -4.48
CA GLY A 183 -0.77 1.07 -3.35
C GLY A 183 0.37 1.14 -2.36
N SER A 184 0.10 1.74 -1.19
CA SER A 184 0.77 1.26 0.02
C SER A 184 0.34 -0.19 0.15
N ASP A 185 1.19 -1.14 -0.25
CA ASP A 185 1.05 -2.48 0.31
C ASP A 185 0.98 -2.27 1.84
N PRO A 186 -0.13 -2.58 2.51
CA PRO A 186 -0.24 -2.42 3.96
C PRO A 186 0.89 -3.17 4.69
N LEU A 187 1.51 -4.15 4.04
CA LEU A 187 2.65 -4.91 4.52
C LEU A 187 4.00 -4.43 3.96
N GLN A 188 4.08 -3.26 3.32
CA GLN A 188 5.30 -2.70 2.73
C GLN A 188 6.48 -2.57 3.73
N LEU A 189 6.18 -2.24 4.99
CA LEU A 189 7.16 -2.18 6.07
C LEU A 189 7.31 -3.53 6.81
N TRP A 190 6.50 -4.51 6.47
CA TRP A 190 6.38 -5.78 7.16
C TRP A 190 6.99 -6.92 6.32
N ALA A 191 7.94 -7.66 6.88
CA ALA A 191 8.29 -8.97 6.36
C ALA A 191 7.25 -9.98 6.86
N MET A 192 6.66 -10.70 5.92
CA MET A 192 5.82 -11.85 6.23
C MET A 192 6.66 -13.11 6.25
N ARG A 193 6.36 -13.99 7.19
CA ARG A 193 6.83 -15.37 7.18
C ARG A 193 5.63 -16.29 7.34
N VAL A 194 5.47 -17.19 6.39
CA VAL A 194 4.41 -18.20 6.37
C VAL A 194 5.10 -19.56 6.18
N GLY A 195 4.81 -20.52 7.05
CA GLY A 195 5.36 -21.87 6.97
C GLY A 195 6.47 -22.20 7.98
N PRO A 196 6.83 -23.49 8.12
CA PRO A 196 7.85 -23.96 9.06
C PRO A 196 9.23 -23.37 8.73
N PRO A 197 10.15 -23.29 9.70
CA PRO A 197 11.50 -22.82 9.43
C PRO A 197 12.18 -23.68 8.36
N PRO A 198 13.04 -23.09 7.51
CA PRO A 198 13.83 -23.88 6.57
C PRO A 198 14.68 -24.84 7.40
N THR A 199 14.38 -26.14 7.31
CA THR A 199 15.25 -27.19 7.80
C THR A 199 16.52 -27.14 6.95
N SER A 200 17.64 -26.84 7.61
CA SER A 200 18.97 -27.02 7.05
C SER A 200 19.21 -28.51 6.84
N GLU A 201 18.87 -29.03 5.66
CA GLU A 201 19.43 -30.27 5.16
C GLU A 201 19.46 -30.28 3.63
N SER A 202 20.68 -30.45 3.14
CA SER A 202 21.12 -30.54 1.76
C SER A 202 20.61 -31.79 1.06
N SER A 203 20.43 -31.68 -0.26
CA SER A 203 20.73 -32.70 -1.27
C SER A 203 20.19 -34.12 -1.03
N LYS A 204 19.16 -34.50 -1.81
CA LYS A 204 19.21 -35.71 -2.64
C LYS A 204 18.06 -35.73 -3.65
N SER A 205 18.46 -35.72 -4.91
CA SER A 205 17.77 -36.29 -6.07
C SER A 205 17.09 -37.64 -5.78
N LYS A 206 15.88 -37.82 -6.31
CA LYS A 206 15.45 -39.00 -7.12
C LYS A 206 13.98 -38.79 -7.54
N GLU A 207 13.68 -38.53 -8.81
CA GLU A 207 13.54 -39.47 -9.95
C GLU A 207 12.10 -40.00 -10.09
N SER A 208 11.52 -39.70 -11.25
CA SER A 208 10.27 -40.19 -11.85
C SER A 208 10.32 -41.72 -12.02
N THR A 209 9.26 -42.55 -12.07
CA THR A 209 8.05 -42.58 -12.94
C THR A 209 7.20 -43.85 -12.53
N PRO A 210 6.11 -44.30 -13.21
CA PRO A 210 4.78 -44.47 -12.59
C PRO A 210 4.08 -45.86 -12.79
N ALA A 211 2.73 -45.90 -12.59
CA ALA A 211 1.71 -46.91 -13.01
C ALA A 211 1.51 -48.14 -12.08
N SER A 212 0.34 -48.77 -11.86
CA SER A 212 -1.06 -48.71 -12.37
C SER A 212 -2.00 -49.65 -11.56
N SER A 213 -3.34 -49.38 -11.61
CA SER A 213 -4.53 -50.31 -11.50
C SER A 213 -4.73 -51.19 -10.24
N ALA A 214 -5.92 -51.53 -9.71
CA ALA A 214 -7.35 -51.30 -10.01
C ALA A 214 -8.24 -51.69 -8.79
N SER A 215 -9.45 -51.11 -8.73
CA SER A 215 -10.77 -51.55 -8.19
C SER A 215 -10.91 -52.40 -6.90
N THR A 216 -11.82 -52.00 -5.99
CA THR A 216 -13.10 -52.72 -5.66
C THR A 216 -14.02 -51.84 -4.77
N THR A 217 -15.33 -51.94 -5.03
CA THR A 217 -16.53 -51.30 -4.48
C THR A 217 -16.95 -51.70 -3.05
N SER A 218 -17.44 -50.75 -2.24
CA SER A 218 -18.74 -50.78 -1.52
C SER A 218 -18.98 -49.49 -0.70
N ALA A 219 -20.25 -49.06 -0.60
CA ALA A 219 -20.74 -47.90 0.15
C ALA A 219 -21.86 -48.36 1.13
N PRO A 220 -22.51 -47.53 1.96
CA PRO A 220 -22.22 -46.15 2.41
C PRO A 220 -22.38 -45.92 3.96
N ASN A 221 -22.04 -44.70 4.39
CA ASN A 221 -22.53 -43.92 5.54
C ASN A 221 -22.06 -44.25 6.98
N GLU A 222 -21.21 -43.36 7.52
CA GLU A 222 -21.63 -42.46 8.60
C GLU A 222 -20.77 -41.19 8.61
N ALA A 223 -21.43 -40.04 8.76
CA ALA A 223 -20.85 -38.72 8.67
C ALA A 223 -19.99 -38.40 9.90
N ASN A 224 -18.78 -37.88 9.68
CA ASN A 224 -18.26 -36.72 10.43
C ASN A 224 -16.96 -36.16 9.80
N ALA A 225 -17.11 -34.96 9.22
CA ALA A 225 -16.14 -33.92 8.87
C ALA A 225 -14.66 -34.30 8.55
N PRO A 226 -14.16 -34.01 7.33
CA PRO A 226 -12.72 -33.88 7.13
C PRO A 226 -12.28 -32.53 7.68
N SER A 227 -11.67 -32.48 8.86
CA SER A 227 -10.88 -31.31 9.26
C SER A 227 -9.61 -31.32 8.41
N THR A 228 -9.67 -30.73 7.22
CA THR A 228 -8.48 -30.34 6.48
C THR A 228 -7.60 -29.50 7.41
N PRO A 229 -6.30 -29.83 7.57
CA PRO A 229 -5.40 -28.97 8.31
C PRO A 229 -5.39 -27.62 7.58
N LEU A 230 -5.92 -26.58 8.23
CA LEU A 230 -5.92 -25.22 7.69
C LEU A 230 -4.49 -24.83 7.34
N GLU A 231 -4.20 -24.68 6.05
CA GLU A 231 -2.91 -24.21 5.58
C GLU A 231 -2.63 -22.82 6.18
N PRO A 232 -1.39 -22.57 6.63
CA PRO A 232 -1.05 -21.27 7.18
C PRO A 232 -1.16 -20.22 6.07
N HIS A 233 -1.99 -19.21 6.30
CA HIS A 233 -2.20 -18.14 5.32
C HIS A 233 -2.24 -16.77 6.01
N VAL A 234 -1.84 -15.76 5.24
CA VAL A 234 -1.88 -14.36 5.61
C VAL A 234 -2.59 -13.64 4.47
N GLU A 235 -3.87 -13.34 4.69
CA GLU A 235 -4.74 -12.83 3.64
C GLU A 235 -5.58 -11.65 4.14
N PHE A 236 -5.99 -10.81 3.20
CA PHE A 236 -6.93 -9.74 3.52
C PHE A 236 -8.36 -10.22 3.27
N LEU A 237 -9.17 -10.19 4.32
CA LEU A 237 -10.57 -10.60 4.30
C LEU A 237 -11.47 -9.43 4.70
N ILE A 238 -12.72 -9.44 4.25
CA ILE A 238 -13.73 -8.49 4.73
C ILE A 238 -14.34 -9.10 5.98
N ASP A 239 -14.24 -8.41 7.11
CA ASP A 239 -14.79 -8.92 8.36
C ASP A 239 -16.30 -8.64 8.45
N ASP A 240 -17.09 -9.67 8.75
CA ASP A 240 -18.55 -9.58 8.84
C ASP A 240 -19.03 -8.54 9.88
N THR A 241 -18.26 -8.36 10.97
CA THR A 241 -18.66 -7.44 12.05
C THR A 241 -18.27 -6.00 11.80
N LEU A 242 -17.31 -5.71 10.91
CA LEU A 242 -16.90 -4.32 10.62
C LEU A 242 -17.21 -3.89 9.19
N ASN A 243 -17.59 -4.83 8.32
CA ASN A 243 -17.72 -4.66 6.87
C ASN A 243 -16.52 -3.92 6.25
N SER A 244 -15.33 -4.22 6.77
CA SER A 244 -14.07 -3.57 6.41
C SER A 244 -13.02 -4.63 6.14
N LYS A 245 -12.09 -4.31 5.22
CA LYS A 245 -10.92 -5.14 4.94
C LYS A 245 -10.00 -5.20 6.16
N VAL A 246 -9.66 -6.40 6.61
CA VAL A 246 -8.79 -6.71 7.74
C VAL A 246 -7.75 -7.74 7.32
N LEU A 247 -6.59 -7.74 7.98
CA LEU A 247 -5.55 -8.73 7.75
C LEU A 247 -5.77 -9.92 8.67
N GLU A 248 -6.04 -11.08 8.12
CA GLU A 248 -6.13 -12.34 8.87
C GLU A 248 -4.80 -13.09 8.78
N LEU A 249 -4.28 -13.50 9.94
CA LEU A 249 -3.16 -14.42 10.05
C LEU A 249 -3.65 -15.67 10.76
N LEU A 250 -3.59 -16.82 10.09
CA LEU A 250 -3.98 -18.10 10.66
C LEU A 250 -2.85 -19.12 10.50
N SER A 251 -2.58 -19.89 11.56
CA SER A 251 -1.58 -20.95 11.53
C SER A 251 -1.79 -21.94 12.67
N THR A 252 -1.49 -23.21 12.41
CA THR A 252 -1.44 -24.26 13.44
C THR A 252 -0.23 -24.11 14.36
N ASN A 253 0.86 -23.48 13.89
CA ASN A 253 2.09 -23.30 14.64
C ASN A 253 2.42 -21.80 14.82
N LEU A 254 2.19 -21.28 16.02
CA LEU A 254 2.36 -19.86 16.35
C LEU A 254 3.72 -19.23 15.97
N PRO A 255 4.88 -19.82 16.32
CA PRO A 255 6.18 -19.24 15.96
C PRO A 255 6.52 -19.34 14.47
N SER A 256 5.87 -20.20 13.68
CA SER A 256 6.21 -20.37 12.26
C SER A 256 5.69 -19.21 11.41
N THR A 257 4.53 -18.67 11.79
CA THR A 257 3.80 -17.68 11.00
C THR A 257 3.71 -16.37 11.76
N PHE A 258 4.37 -15.33 11.25
CA PHE A 258 4.37 -14.00 11.84
C PHE A 258 4.62 -12.93 10.79
N ILE A 259 4.18 -11.72 11.12
CA ILE A 259 4.57 -10.49 10.41
C ILE A 259 5.51 -9.70 11.30
N THR A 260 6.62 -9.22 10.77
CA THR A 260 7.58 -8.40 11.51
C THR A 260 7.89 -7.12 10.76
N THR A 261 7.93 -5.99 11.46
CA THR A 261 8.37 -4.71 10.90
C THR A 261 9.54 -4.17 11.73
N PRO A 262 10.66 -3.76 11.11
CA PRO A 262 10.86 -3.56 9.66
C PRO A 262 11.16 -4.87 8.90
N SER A 263 10.90 -4.86 7.58
CA SER A 263 11.06 -6.03 6.69
C SER A 263 12.49 -6.58 6.64
N LEU A 264 13.50 -5.73 6.80
CA LEU A 264 14.90 -6.13 6.87
C LEU A 264 15.37 -6.26 8.32
N ALA A 265 16.15 -7.31 8.62
CA ALA A 265 16.67 -7.57 9.96
C ALA A 265 17.61 -6.46 10.49
N THR A 266 18.35 -5.80 9.58
CA THR A 266 19.34 -4.77 9.93
C THR A 266 18.74 -3.38 10.16
N ARG A 267 17.51 -3.13 9.73
CA ARG A 267 16.83 -1.84 9.92
C ARG A 267 16.09 -1.80 11.25
N THR A 268 15.85 -0.59 11.75
CA THR A 268 15.02 -0.30 12.93
C THR A 268 13.90 0.67 12.54
N LEU A 269 12.78 0.62 13.26
CA LEU A 269 11.66 1.55 13.07
C LEU A 269 11.97 2.97 13.54
N GLY A 270 12.66 3.11 14.67
CA GLY A 270 13.05 4.42 15.23
C GLY A 270 11.87 5.27 15.74
N ILE A 271 10.77 4.65 16.16
CA ILE A 271 9.57 5.37 16.62
C ILE A 271 9.70 5.71 18.10
N LYS A 272 9.61 6.99 18.46
CA LYS A 272 9.77 7.49 19.84
C LYS A 272 8.46 7.66 20.62
N LEU A 273 7.34 7.30 20.02
CA LEU A 273 6.02 7.47 20.62
C LEU A 273 5.77 6.39 21.69
N PRO A 274 5.37 6.78 22.92
CA PRO A 274 5.32 5.86 24.07
C PRO A 274 4.15 4.87 24.04
N TYR A 275 3.02 5.22 23.42
CA TYR A 275 1.86 4.34 23.36
C TYR A 275 1.82 3.56 22.05
N LEU A 276 1.66 2.25 22.17
CA LEU A 276 1.42 1.35 21.04
C LEU A 276 0.02 0.78 21.15
N VAL A 277 -0.78 0.94 20.10
CA VAL A 277 -2.18 0.52 20.06
C VAL A 277 -2.40 -0.51 18.95
N PHE A 278 -3.04 -1.62 19.31
CA PHE A 278 -3.47 -2.68 18.41
C PHE A 278 -5.00 -2.74 18.35
N LEU A 279 -5.56 -2.74 17.14
CA LEU A 279 -6.96 -3.08 16.90
C LEU A 279 -7.03 -4.50 16.33
N VAL A 280 -7.39 -5.46 17.18
CA VAL A 280 -7.29 -6.89 16.89
C VAL A 280 -8.56 -7.64 17.30
N LYS A 281 -9.02 -8.55 16.45
CA LYS A 281 -10.13 -9.47 16.77
C LYS A 281 -9.59 -10.73 17.45
N ASN A 282 -10.21 -11.09 18.57
CA ASN A 282 -9.95 -12.35 19.25
C ASN A 282 -10.67 -13.49 18.53
N LEU A 283 -9.92 -14.50 18.08
CA LEU A 283 -10.44 -15.71 17.41
C LEU A 283 -10.60 -16.91 18.36
N GLY A 284 -10.40 -16.73 19.67
CA GLY A 284 -10.45 -17.81 20.66
C GLY A 284 -9.29 -18.81 20.55
N LYS A 285 -8.23 -18.47 19.82
CA LYS A 285 -7.02 -19.27 19.61
C LYS A 285 -5.83 -18.64 20.31
N TYR A 286 -4.74 -19.40 20.49
CA TYR A 286 -3.51 -18.85 21.05
C TYR A 286 -2.94 -17.77 20.15
N TRP A 287 -2.58 -16.63 20.73
CA TRP A 287 -2.02 -15.46 20.06
C TRP A 287 -0.93 -14.80 20.91
N SER A 288 0.07 -14.22 20.25
CA SER A 288 1.11 -13.43 20.90
C SER A 288 1.69 -12.37 19.99
N PHE A 289 2.29 -11.34 20.57
CA PHE A 289 3.08 -10.36 19.84
C PHE A 289 4.32 -9.98 20.65
N GLU A 290 5.36 -9.53 19.94
CA GLU A 290 6.63 -9.13 20.50
C GLU A 290 6.98 -7.70 20.03
N VAL A 291 7.45 -6.88 20.96
CA VAL A 291 7.91 -5.51 20.70
C VAL A 291 9.33 -5.37 21.23
N THR A 292 10.27 -5.04 20.36
CA THR A 292 11.66 -4.75 20.72
C THR A 292 11.85 -3.26 20.80
N ILE A 293 12.40 -2.81 21.92
CA ILE A 293 12.63 -1.41 22.24
C ILE A 293 14.11 -1.16 22.56
N LEU A 294 14.50 0.11 22.53
CA LEU A 294 15.79 0.61 22.98
C LEU A 294 15.60 1.42 24.27
N ASP A 295 16.42 1.15 25.28
CA ASP A 295 16.48 1.93 26.51
C ASP A 295 17.59 2.99 26.49
N ASP A 296 17.59 3.87 27.50
CA ASP A 296 18.59 4.94 27.70
C ASP A 296 20.02 4.43 27.94
N ARG A 297 20.19 3.14 28.26
CA ARG A 297 21.49 2.48 28.39
C ARG A 297 21.99 1.89 27.06
N GLY A 298 21.19 2.00 26.00
CA GLY A 298 21.49 1.41 24.70
C GLY A 298 21.27 -0.11 24.63
N GLU A 299 20.62 -0.71 25.64
CA GLU A 299 20.27 -2.12 25.64
C GLU A 299 18.93 -2.35 24.93
N LYS A 300 18.87 -3.46 24.19
CA LYS A 300 17.64 -3.88 23.49
C LYS A 300 16.83 -4.78 24.41
N ARG A 301 15.62 -4.34 24.76
CA ARG A 301 14.67 -5.13 25.58
C ARG A 301 13.52 -5.60 24.70
N ARG A 302 12.99 -6.80 24.98
CA ARG A 302 11.83 -7.36 24.28
C ARG A 302 10.65 -7.52 25.23
N PHE A 303 9.51 -6.94 24.87
CA PHE A 303 8.24 -7.19 25.53
C PHE A 303 7.44 -8.19 24.71
N ARG A 304 7.06 -9.31 25.32
CA ARG A 304 6.17 -10.30 24.70
C ARG A 304 4.88 -10.37 25.49
N ALA A 305 3.76 -10.14 24.83
CA ALA A 305 2.44 -10.35 25.42
C ALA A 305 1.78 -11.56 24.76
N SER A 306 1.15 -12.42 25.56
CA SER A 306 0.51 -13.64 25.06
C SER A 306 -0.73 -14.01 25.87
N ASN A 307 -1.72 -14.59 25.20
CA ASN A 307 -3.00 -14.95 25.82
C ASN A 307 -3.02 -16.32 26.53
N PHE A 308 -1.98 -17.14 26.34
CA PHE A 308 -1.79 -18.43 26.99
C PHE A 308 -0.87 -18.37 28.22
N GLN A 309 -0.30 -17.20 28.50
CA GLN A 309 0.55 -16.98 29.66
C GLN A 309 -0.27 -16.48 30.85
N THR A 310 0.04 -16.96 32.05
CA THR A 310 -0.67 -16.62 33.29
C THR A 310 0.10 -15.66 34.19
N THR A 311 1.43 -15.67 34.13
CA THR A 311 2.30 -14.92 35.05
C THR A 311 3.27 -14.02 34.31
N THR A 312 3.45 -12.80 34.80
CA THR A 312 4.49 -11.88 34.31
C THR A 312 5.87 -12.37 34.76
N ARG A 313 6.81 -12.50 33.82
CA ARG A 313 8.21 -12.85 34.13
C ARG A 313 9.14 -11.82 33.51
N VAL A 314 9.98 -11.23 34.34
CA VAL A 314 10.98 -10.23 33.94
C VAL A 314 12.34 -10.91 33.89
N LYS A 315 12.92 -11.00 32.69
CA LYS A 315 14.31 -11.40 32.47
C LYS A 315 15.09 -10.21 31.92
N PRO A 316 16.44 -10.21 32.01
CA PRO A 316 17.26 -9.07 31.58
C PRO A 316 16.92 -8.55 30.17
N TYR A 317 16.75 -9.42 29.19
CA TYR A 317 16.48 -8.99 27.79
C TYR A 317 15.04 -9.21 27.34
N ILE A 318 14.21 -9.88 28.13
CA ILE A 318 12.84 -10.21 27.74
C ILE A 318 11.89 -10.16 28.94
N THR A 319 10.79 -9.43 28.77
CA THR A 319 9.67 -9.44 29.72
C THR A 319 8.47 -10.06 29.04
N THR A 320 7.96 -11.14 29.64
CA THR A 320 6.81 -11.88 29.14
C THR A 320 5.60 -11.57 30.01
N MET A 321 4.50 -11.13 29.41
CA MET A 321 3.31 -10.60 30.08
C MET A 321 2.05 -11.38 29.65
N PRO A 322 1.14 -11.68 30.58
CA PRO A 322 -0.16 -12.25 30.25
C PRO A 322 -1.05 -11.20 29.56
N LEU A 323 -1.85 -11.64 28.59
CA LEU A 323 -2.84 -10.81 27.91
C LEU A 323 -4.23 -11.43 28.04
N ARG A 324 -5.17 -10.71 28.63
CA ARG A 324 -6.59 -11.08 28.63
C ARG A 324 -7.28 -10.34 27.49
N MET A 325 -8.06 -11.06 26.68
CA MET A 325 -8.81 -10.50 25.55
C MET A 325 -10.27 -10.89 25.67
N ASP A 326 -11.17 -9.95 25.39
CA ASP A 326 -12.60 -10.20 25.34
C ASP A 326 -12.97 -10.86 23.99
N PRO A 327 -14.13 -11.53 23.89
CA PRO A 327 -14.61 -12.04 22.61
C PRO A 327 -14.93 -10.87 21.65
N GLY A 328 -14.50 -10.99 20.39
CA GLY A 328 -14.73 -9.97 19.37
C GLY A 328 -13.56 -8.99 19.17
N TRP A 329 -13.87 -7.75 18.80
CA TRP A 329 -12.86 -6.71 18.53
C TRP A 329 -12.36 -6.06 19.81
N ASN A 330 -11.04 -6.04 19.97
CA ASN A 330 -10.36 -5.48 21.12
C ASN A 330 -9.41 -4.36 20.69
N GLN A 331 -9.34 -3.31 21.50
CA GLN A 331 -8.33 -2.28 21.40
C GLN A 331 -7.31 -2.47 22.53
N ILE A 332 -6.12 -2.95 22.20
CA ILE A 332 -5.05 -3.20 23.17
C ILE A 332 -4.10 -2.01 23.16
N GLN A 333 -3.92 -1.37 24.30
CA GLN A 333 -3.07 -0.19 24.46
C GLN A 333 -1.91 -0.53 25.40
N LEU A 334 -0.67 -0.34 24.94
CA LEU A 334 0.53 -0.59 25.72
C LEU A 334 1.27 0.72 25.94
N ASN A 335 1.54 1.03 27.21
CA ASN A 335 2.45 2.11 27.57
C ASN A 335 3.88 1.55 27.67
N LEU A 336 4.64 1.67 26.58
CA LEU A 336 6.01 1.15 26.51
C LEU A 336 6.96 1.91 27.46
N ALA A 337 6.68 3.19 27.71
CA ALA A 337 7.46 4.01 28.64
C ALA A 337 7.24 3.62 30.11
N ASP A 338 6.02 3.28 30.52
CA ASP A 338 5.77 2.81 31.88
C ASP A 338 6.28 1.37 32.09
N TYR A 339 6.13 0.50 31.08
CA TYR A 339 6.61 -0.88 31.17
C TYR A 339 8.12 -0.99 31.26
N THR A 340 8.87 -0.15 30.54
CA THR A 340 10.34 -0.05 30.67
C THR A 340 10.75 0.37 32.06
N LYS A 341 10.13 1.43 32.57
CA LYS A 341 10.44 1.96 33.89
C LYS A 341 10.14 0.93 34.99
N ARG A 342 9.03 0.20 34.91
CA ARG A 342 8.65 -0.82 35.91
C ARG A 342 9.48 -2.09 35.82
N ALA A 343 9.79 -2.57 34.62
CA ALA A 343 10.50 -3.84 34.45
C ALA A 343 12.02 -3.71 34.65
N TYR A 344 12.61 -2.59 34.22
CA TYR A 344 14.07 -2.42 34.13
C TYR A 344 14.60 -1.20 34.86
N GLY A 345 13.73 -0.28 35.30
CA GLY A 345 14.16 0.98 35.93
C GLY A 345 14.85 1.95 34.95
N THR A 346 14.67 1.74 33.64
CA THR A 346 15.27 2.55 32.57
C THR A 346 14.22 3.35 31.80
N THR A 347 14.68 4.34 31.05
CA THR A 347 13.80 5.21 30.24
C THR A 347 13.64 4.65 28.83
N TYR A 348 12.41 4.64 28.32
CA TYR A 348 12.12 4.31 26.92
C TYR A 348 12.66 5.38 25.97
N MET A 349 13.44 4.97 24.96
CA MET A 349 13.89 5.86 23.90
C MET A 349 13.09 5.68 22.61
N GLU A 350 13.05 4.47 22.08
CA GLU A 350 12.38 4.17 20.81
C GLU A 350 12.00 2.70 20.68
N THR A 351 11.02 2.44 19.82
CA THR A 351 10.66 1.09 19.36
C THR A 351 11.44 0.77 18.10
N GLN A 352 12.14 -0.37 18.13
CA GLN A 352 12.97 -0.83 17.01
C GLN A 352 12.25 -1.82 16.10
N ARG A 353 11.44 -2.72 16.67
CA ARG A 353 10.80 -3.81 15.91
C ARG A 353 9.48 -4.23 16.56
N ILE A 354 8.49 -4.56 15.74
CA ILE A 354 7.24 -5.20 16.16
C ILE A 354 7.12 -6.52 15.39
N THR A 355 6.76 -7.59 16.09
CA THR A 355 6.45 -8.89 15.49
C THR A 355 5.09 -9.34 16.02
N VAL A 356 4.15 -9.66 15.12
CA VAL A 356 2.83 -10.18 15.47
C VAL A 356 2.71 -11.61 14.96
N HIS A 357 2.36 -12.53 15.86
CA HIS A 357 2.19 -13.95 15.51
C HIS A 357 0.78 -14.24 14.98
N ALA A 358 0.63 -15.42 14.38
CA ALA A 358 -0.61 -15.92 13.83
C ALA A 358 -1.76 -16.07 14.84
N ASN A 359 -2.95 -16.35 14.31
CA ASN A 359 -4.24 -16.49 14.97
C ASN A 359 -4.86 -15.18 15.46
N CYS A 360 -4.81 -14.16 14.60
CA CYS A 360 -5.47 -12.89 14.85
C CYS A 360 -5.99 -12.26 13.56
N ARG A 361 -7.03 -11.42 13.68
CA ARG A 361 -7.37 -10.44 12.63
C ARG A 361 -6.95 -9.07 13.07
N ILE A 362 -6.11 -8.41 12.28
CA ILE A 362 -5.57 -7.10 12.57
C ILE A 362 -6.26 -6.09 11.65
N ARG A 363 -6.79 -5.02 12.24
CA ARG A 363 -7.31 -3.88 11.47
C ARG A 363 -6.27 -2.77 11.38
N ARG A 364 -5.71 -2.36 12.51
CA ARG A 364 -4.72 -1.27 12.60
C ARG A 364 -3.73 -1.50 13.73
N ILE A 365 -2.51 -1.02 13.50
CA ILE A 365 -1.45 -0.89 14.49
C ILE A 365 -0.93 0.52 14.34
N TYR A 366 -0.96 1.30 15.41
CA TYR A 366 -0.49 2.69 15.38
C TYR A 366 0.16 3.07 16.71
N PHE A 367 0.97 4.12 16.65
CA PHE A 367 1.59 4.72 17.81
C PHE A 367 0.91 6.03 18.16
N SER A 368 0.93 6.39 19.44
CA SER A 368 0.40 7.66 19.92
C SER A 368 1.30 8.23 21.01
N ASP A 369 1.27 9.56 21.13
CA ASP A 369 1.95 10.34 22.16
C ASP A 369 1.21 10.25 23.51
N ARG A 370 -0.11 10.15 23.48
CA ARG A 370 -0.98 10.12 24.65
C ARG A 370 -2.13 9.11 24.49
N LEU A 371 -2.76 8.75 25.60
CA LEU A 371 -4.00 8.01 25.58
C LEU A 371 -5.12 8.95 25.12
N VAL A 372 -5.54 8.78 23.87
CA VAL A 372 -6.67 9.52 23.29
C VAL A 372 -7.96 8.76 23.57
N GLN A 373 -8.98 9.45 24.10
CA GLN A 373 -10.30 8.86 24.28
C GLN A 373 -10.99 8.64 22.93
N GLU A 374 -11.91 7.68 22.88
CA GLU A 374 -12.62 7.32 21.64
C GLU A 374 -13.39 8.50 21.01
N SER A 375 -13.83 9.50 21.80
CA SER A 375 -14.45 10.72 21.29
C SER A 375 -13.52 11.54 20.40
N ASP A 376 -12.23 11.61 20.78
CA ASP A 376 -11.25 12.54 20.21
C ASP A 376 -10.38 11.88 19.13
N LEU A 377 -10.47 10.56 19.00
CA LEU A 377 -9.82 9.82 17.92
C LEU A 377 -10.39 10.27 16.57
N PRO A 378 -9.57 10.48 15.52
CA PRO A 378 -10.08 10.67 14.18
C PRO A 378 -10.91 9.45 13.74
N ALA A 379 -11.93 9.65 12.89
CA ALA A 379 -12.85 8.59 12.46
C ALA A 379 -12.12 7.35 11.89
N GLU A 380 -10.96 7.55 11.26
CA GLU A 380 -10.14 6.46 10.75
C GLU A 380 -9.56 5.54 11.84
N PHE A 381 -9.31 6.02 13.06
CA PHE A 381 -8.77 5.23 14.17
C PHE A 381 -9.85 4.69 15.11
N LYS A 382 -11.12 5.10 14.95
CA LYS A 382 -12.23 4.61 15.77
C LYS A 382 -12.72 3.24 15.33
N LEU A 383 -13.22 2.47 16.31
CA LEU A 383 -13.85 1.19 16.05
C LEU A 383 -15.37 1.38 15.88
N TYR A 384 -15.80 1.71 14.66
CA TYR A 384 -17.23 1.69 14.36
C TYR A 384 -17.72 0.26 14.19
N LEU A 385 -18.46 -0.25 15.18
CA LEU A 385 -19.30 -1.42 15.00
C LEU A 385 -20.59 -0.97 14.28
N PRO A 386 -21.01 -1.64 13.19
CA PRO A 386 -22.28 -1.37 12.56
C PRO A 386 -23.39 -1.62 13.57
N VAL A 387 -24.25 -0.61 13.75
CA VAL A 387 -25.45 -0.73 14.59
C VAL A 387 -26.32 -1.82 13.98
N VAL A 388 -26.53 -2.90 14.72
CA VAL A 388 -27.50 -3.94 14.33
C VAL A 388 -28.86 -3.26 14.30
N LYS A 389 -29.46 -3.18 13.11
CA LYS A 389 -30.82 -2.66 12.94
C LYS A 389 -31.86 -3.60 13.53
#